data_AF-A0A2X1PGH4-F1
#
_entry.id   AF-A0A2X1PGH4-F1
#
_cell.length_a   1.000
_cell.length_b   1.000
_cell.length_c   1.000
_cell.angle_alpha   90.00
_cell.angle_beta   90.00
_cell.angle_gamma   90.00
#
_symmetry.space_group_name_H-M   'P 1'
#
loop_
_entity.id
_entity.type
_entity.pdbx_description
1 polymer ?
#
loop_
_entity_poly.entity_id
_entity_poly.type
_entity_poly.pdbx_seq_one_letter_code
_entity_poly.pdbx_strand_id
1 'polypeptide(L)'
;MVKANAYGHGVVFVASTLEQNVDCFGVARLEEALALRSNGITKPILLLEGFFNEQDLPILAVNNIETVVHNHEQLEALKRSNLPSPIKVWFKNRYGNASLGCCS
;
A
#
# COMPACT_ATOMS: atom_id res chain seq x y z
N MET A 1 -11.20 5.73 1.61
CA MET A 1 -10.46 4.53 1.10
C MET A 1 -11.44 3.60 0.42
N VAL A 2 -11.31 3.42 -0.90
CA VAL A 2 -12.05 2.36 -1.61
C VAL A 2 -11.20 1.09 -1.55
N LYS A 3 -11.78 0.02 -0.99
CA LYS A 3 -11.17 -1.32 -1.00
C LYS A 3 -11.37 -1.85 -2.42
N ALA A 4 -10.31 -1.79 -3.23
CA ALA A 4 -10.37 -2.28 -4.60
C ALA A 4 -10.24 -3.81 -4.58
N ASN A 5 -11.25 -4.49 -4.04
CA ASN A 5 -11.38 -5.94 -4.12
C ASN A 5 -11.80 -6.29 -5.55
N ALA A 6 -10.88 -6.23 -6.50
CA ALA A 6 -11.10 -6.80 -7.82
C ALA A 6 -10.18 -8.00 -7.96
N TYR A 7 -10.70 -9.19 -7.63
CA TYR A 7 -10.10 -10.51 -7.86
C TYR A 7 -9.54 -10.63 -9.30
N GLY A 8 -8.37 -10.06 -9.56
CA GLY A 8 -7.66 -10.06 -10.84
C GLY A 8 -8.25 -9.23 -12.01
N HIS A 9 -9.54 -8.90 -12.02
CA HIS A 9 -10.21 -8.52 -13.29
C HIS A 9 -10.67 -7.06 -13.46
N GLY A 10 -10.56 -6.18 -12.45
CA GLY A 10 -11.20 -4.85 -12.55
C GLY A 10 -10.63 -3.71 -11.72
N VAL A 11 -9.49 -3.91 -11.06
CA VAL A 11 -8.90 -2.92 -10.13
C VAL A 11 -8.57 -1.62 -10.86
N VAL A 12 -8.09 -1.72 -12.11
CA VAL A 12 -7.68 -0.59 -12.94
C VAL A 12 -8.88 0.25 -13.38
N PHE A 13 -9.92 -0.39 -13.93
CA PHE A 13 -11.10 0.31 -14.47
C PHE A 13 -11.86 1.09 -13.39
N VAL A 14 -12.01 0.46 -12.22
CA VAL A 14 -12.64 1.08 -11.06
C VAL A 14 -11.77 2.21 -10.51
N ALA A 15 -10.45 2.05 -10.49
CA ALA A 15 -9.55 3.08 -9.99
C ALA A 15 -9.56 4.34 -10.85
N SER A 16 -9.47 4.23 -12.17
CA SER A 16 -9.49 5.40 -13.05
C SER A 16 -10.81 6.17 -12.98
N THR A 17 -11.94 5.48 -12.76
CA THR A 17 -13.25 6.12 -12.63
C THR A 17 -13.43 6.80 -11.27
N LEU A 18 -12.80 6.27 -10.21
CA LEU A 18 -12.94 6.75 -8.84
C LEU A 18 -11.82 7.68 -8.38
N GLU A 19 -10.76 7.87 -9.17
CA GLU A 19 -9.55 8.63 -8.76
C GLU A 19 -9.87 10.03 -8.23
N GLN A 20 -10.84 10.73 -8.82
CA GLN A 20 -11.24 12.07 -8.37
C GLN A 20 -12.04 12.08 -7.07
N ASN A 21 -12.66 10.95 -6.71
CA ASN A 21 -13.55 10.82 -5.55
C ASN A 21 -12.91 10.09 -4.37
N VAL A 22 -11.62 9.72 -4.46
CA VAL A 22 -10.92 8.97 -3.41
C VAL A 22 -9.61 9.61 -3.01
N ASP A 23 -9.35 9.62 -1.70
CA ASP A 23 -8.10 10.11 -1.14
C ASP A 23 -6.96 9.08 -1.27
N CYS A 24 -7.30 7.78 -1.25
CA CYS A 24 -6.35 6.68 -1.39
C CYS A 24 -7.00 5.40 -1.91
N PHE A 25 -6.18 4.57 -2.56
CA PHE A 25 -6.54 3.23 -3.02
C PHE A 25 -6.03 2.16 -2.06
N GLY A 26 -6.90 1.20 -1.72
CA GLY A 26 -6.51 0.02 -0.95
C GLY A 26 -6.44 -1.22 -1.83
N VAL A 27 -5.28 -1.85 -1.89
CA VAL A 27 -5.06 -3.11 -2.63
C VAL A 27 -4.57 -4.21 -1.68
N ALA A 28 -4.80 -5.47 -2.05
CA ALA A 28 -4.37 -6.60 -1.25
C ALA A 28 -2.92 -6.98 -1.55
N ARG A 29 -2.51 -6.89 -2.82
CA ARG A 29 -1.20 -7.35 -3.29
C ARG A 29 -0.39 -6.29 -4.02
N LEU A 30 0.93 -6.50 -4.09
CA LEU A 30 1.86 -5.58 -4.75
C LEU A 30 1.60 -5.48 -6.25
N GLU A 31 1.25 -6.58 -6.92
CA GLU A 31 0.99 -6.60 -8.35
C GLU A 31 -0.19 -5.70 -8.73
N GLU A 32 -1.20 -5.62 -7.86
CA GLU A 32 -2.33 -4.70 -8.03
C GLU A 32 -1.89 -3.24 -7.88
N ALA A 33 -1.04 -2.95 -6.89
CA ALA A 33 -0.48 -1.62 -6.69
C ALA A 33 0.34 -1.16 -7.91
N LEU A 34 1.18 -2.05 -8.44
CA LEU A 34 2.00 -1.78 -9.62
C LEU A 34 1.13 -1.62 -10.86
N ALA A 35 0.08 -2.43 -11.03
CA ALA A 35 -0.87 -2.27 -12.13
C ALA A 35 -1.54 -0.88 -12.08
N LEU A 36 -1.94 -0.40 -10.90
CA LEU A 36 -2.48 0.95 -10.75
C LEU A 36 -1.45 2.03 -11.15
N ARG A 37 -0.18 1.88 -10.72
CA ARG A 37 0.91 2.80 -11.09
C ARG A 37 1.18 2.80 -12.59
N SER A 38 1.22 1.63 -13.24
CA SER A 38 1.40 1.51 -14.69
C SER A 38 0.24 2.12 -15.48
N ASN A 39 -0.95 2.23 -14.89
CA ASN A 39 -2.11 2.89 -15.49
C ASN A 39 -2.20 4.39 -15.16
N GLY A 40 -1.13 4.98 -14.60
CA GLY A 40 -1.03 6.42 -14.37
C GLY A 40 -1.71 6.92 -13.10
N ILE A 41 -2.17 6.04 -12.21
CA ILE A 41 -2.73 6.46 -10.92
C ILE A 41 -1.63 7.09 -10.08
N THR A 42 -1.83 8.34 -9.68
CA THR A 42 -0.85 9.12 -8.90
C THR A 42 -1.20 9.20 -7.41
N LYS A 43 -2.46 8.90 -7.06
CA LYS A 43 -2.96 8.90 -5.68
C LYS A 43 -2.20 7.90 -4.78
N PRO A 44 -2.17 8.11 -3.45
CA PRO A 44 -1.62 7.16 -2.50
C PRO A 44 -2.25 5.77 -2.65
N ILE A 45 -1.42 4.73 -2.61
CA ILE A 45 -1.84 3.32 -2.66
C ILE A 45 -1.37 2.65 -1.38
N LEU A 46 -2.27 2.00 -0.66
CA LEU A 46 -2.02 1.28 0.58
C LEU A 46 -2.18 -0.23 0.38
N LEU A 47 -1.12 -0.97 0.68
CA LEU A 47 -1.08 -2.41 0.71
C LEU A 47 -1.67 -2.93 2.03
N LEU A 48 -2.90 -3.43 1.96
CA LEU A 48 -3.71 -3.81 3.13
C LEU A 48 -3.23 -5.06 3.84
N GLU A 49 -2.66 -6.01 3.10
CA GLU A 49 -2.11 -7.24 3.67
C GLU A 49 -0.64 -7.07 4.09
N GLY A 50 -0.03 -5.92 3.80
CA GLY A 50 1.40 -5.70 3.96
C GLY A 50 2.22 -6.44 2.90
N PHE A 51 3.54 -6.39 3.04
CA PHE A 51 4.46 -7.07 2.13
C PHE A 51 4.76 -8.50 2.60
N PHE A 52 4.96 -9.40 1.64
CA PHE A 52 5.29 -10.80 1.94
C PHE A 52 6.79 -11.05 1.94
N ASN A 53 7.56 -10.35 1.08
CA ASN A 53 9.01 -10.48 0.99
C ASN A 53 9.69 -9.14 1.23
N GLU A 54 10.83 -9.14 1.94
CA GLU A 54 11.64 -7.93 2.16
C GLU A 54 12.21 -7.33 0.86
N GLN A 55 12.37 -8.15 -0.18
CA GLN A 55 12.80 -7.73 -1.52
C GLN A 55 11.79 -6.81 -2.21
N ASP A 56 10.54 -6.80 -1.74
CA ASP A 56 9.49 -5.92 -2.23
C ASP A 56 9.61 -4.50 -1.68
N LEU A 57 10.35 -4.30 -0.57
CA LEU A 57 10.45 -3.01 0.09
C LEU A 57 11.07 -1.91 -0.79
N PRO A 58 12.17 -2.13 -1.53
CA PRO A 58 12.67 -1.14 -2.48
C PRO A 58 11.66 -0.80 -3.57
N ILE A 59 10.85 -1.77 -4.01
CA ILE A 59 9.80 -1.56 -5.01
C ILE A 59 8.70 -0.66 -4.45
N LEU A 60 8.26 -0.92 -3.23
CA LEU A 60 7.28 -0.09 -2.52
C LEU A 60 7.79 1.36 -2.37
N ALA A 61 9.06 1.53 -2.00
CA ALA A 61 9.70 2.83 -1.83
C ALA A 61 9.75 3.64 -3.14
N VAL A 62 10.21 3.01 -4.23
CA VAL A 62 10.34 3.66 -5.54
C VAL A 62 8.98 4.04 -6.13
N ASN A 63 7.96 3.21 -5.91
CA ASN A 63 6.62 3.42 -6.43
C ASN A 63 5.70 4.23 -5.50
N ASN A 64 6.24 4.75 -4.37
CA ASN A 64 5.48 5.47 -3.35
C ASN A 64 4.20 4.71 -2.94
N ILE A 65 4.37 3.43 -2.59
CA ILE A 65 3.30 2.54 -2.12
C ILE A 65 3.44 2.41 -0.60
N GLU A 66 2.36 2.70 0.10
CA GLU A 66 2.26 2.59 1.55
C GLU A 66 1.95 1.14 1.93
N THR A 67 2.39 0.69 3.10
CA THR A 67 2.21 -0.71 3.51
C THR A 67 1.75 -0.86 4.95
N VAL A 68 0.87 -1.83 5.19
CA VAL A 68 0.45 -2.20 6.55
C VAL A 68 1.46 -3.17 7.15
N VAL A 69 1.91 -2.91 8.38
CA VAL A 69 2.69 -3.85 9.17
C VAL A 69 1.79 -4.48 10.22
N HIS A 70 1.70 -5.81 10.20
CA HIS A 70 0.82 -6.58 11.09
C HIS A 70 1.56 -7.66 11.89
N ASN A 71 2.84 -7.92 11.60
CA ASN A 71 3.67 -8.90 12.31
C ASN A 71 5.08 -8.37 12.61
N HIS A 72 5.81 -9.09 13.48
CA HIS A 72 7.15 -8.67 13.90
C HIS A 72 8.20 -8.87 12.79
N GLU A 73 8.03 -9.88 11.93
CA GLU A 73 8.95 -10.16 10.83
C GLU A 73 9.00 -9.01 9.82
N GLN A 74 7.85 -8.44 9.46
CA GLN A 74 7.75 -7.24 8.63
C GLN A 74 8.41 -6.03 9.30
N LEU A 75 8.24 -5.87 10.61
CA LEU A 75 8.90 -4.78 11.34
C LEU A 75 10.43 -4.92 11.31
N GLU A 76 10.94 -6.13 11.52
CA GLU A 76 12.37 -6.42 11.47
C GLU A 76 12.94 -6.28 10.06
N ALA A 77 12.20 -6.72 9.03
CA ALA A 77 12.57 -6.52 7.63
C ALA A 77 12.70 -5.02 7.30
N LEU A 78 11.75 -4.19 7.74
CA LEU A 78 11.83 -2.74 7.57
C LEU A 78 13.05 -2.13 8.26
N LYS A 79 13.37 -2.54 9.49
CA LYS A 79 14.56 -2.06 10.22
C LYS A 79 15.88 -2.44 9.53
N ARG A 80 15.93 -3.61 8.88
CA ARG A 80 17.12 -4.10 8.18
C ARG A 80 17.23 -3.55 6.76
N SER A 81 16.12 -3.14 6.17
CA SER A 81 16.08 -2.66 4.80
C SER A 81 16.79 -1.32 4.63
N ASN A 82 17.65 -1.23 3.63
CA ASN A 82 18.24 0.04 3.20
C ASN A 82 17.44 0.58 2.01
N LEU A 83 16.49 1.47 2.31
CA LEU A 83 15.53 1.94 1.33
C LEU A 83 16.04 3.19 0.58
N PRO A 84 15.79 3.30 -0.73
CA PRO A 84 16.14 4.50 -1.49
C PRO A 84 15.32 5.74 -1.08
N SER A 85 14.14 5.53 -0.50
CA SER A 85 13.22 6.56 -0.03
C SER A 85 12.41 6.06 1.17
N PRO A 86 11.88 6.94 2.03
CA PRO A 86 11.05 6.54 3.16
C PRO A 86 9.73 5.94 2.68
N ILE A 87 9.32 4.81 3.28
CA ILE A 87 8.01 4.20 3.06
C ILE A 87 7.08 4.61 4.21
N LYS A 88 5.86 5.04 3.88
CA LYS A 88 4.83 5.25 4.89
C LYS A 88 4.25 3.91 5.33
N VAL A 89 4.34 3.65 6.63
CA VAL A 89 3.93 2.38 7.24
C VAL A 89 2.73 2.60 8.14
N TRP A 90 1.71 1.76 7.98
CA TRP A 90 0.51 1.75 8.81
C TRP A 90 0.57 0.59 9.78
N PHE A 91 0.56 0.88 11.08
CA PHE A 91 0.58 -0.18 12.08
C PHE A 91 -0.85 -0.62 12.41
N LYS A 92 -1.16 -1.89 12.16
CA LYS A 92 -2.47 -2.46 12.51
C LYS A 92 -2.46 -2.92 13.97
N ASN A 93 -2.86 -2.05 14.89
CA ASN A 93 -3.00 -2.41 16.30
C ASN A 93 -4.17 -3.42 16.49
N ARG A 94 -3.90 -4.56 17.17
CA ARG A 94 -4.91 -5.60 17.45
C ARG A 94 -5.95 -5.22 18.51
N TYR A 95 -5.82 -4.08 19.18
CA TYR A 95 -6.71 -3.65 20.28
C TYR A 95 -7.70 -2.53 19.93
N GLY A 96 -7.94 -2.26 18.66
CA GLY A 96 -8.87 -1.22 18.21
C GLY A 96 -8.17 -0.21 17.31
N ASN A 97 -8.94 0.28 16.33
CA ASN A 97 -8.59 1.26 15.30
C ASN A 97 -7.40 2.17 15.68
N ALA A 98 -6.18 1.75 15.37
CA ALA A 98 -5.01 2.62 15.46
C ALA A 98 -4.84 3.34 14.13
N SER A 99 -5.52 4.47 14.03
CA SER A 99 -5.25 5.50 13.03
C SER A 99 -3.95 6.21 13.43
N LEU A 100 -2.81 5.74 12.95
CA LEU A 100 -1.58 6.53 12.95
C LEU A 100 -1.18 6.80 11.49
N GLY A 101 -1.66 7.94 11.02
CA GLY A 101 -1.45 8.49 9.70
C GLY A 101 -2.32 9.74 9.57
N CYS A 102 -1.99 10.78 10.34
CA CYS A 102 -2.59 12.09 10.15
C CYS A 102 -2.11 12.58 8.77
N CYS A 103 -2.95 12.47 7.74
CA CYS A 103 -2.79 13.28 6.53
C CYS A 103 -3.11 14.72 6.95
N SER A 104 -2.08 15.56 6.94
CA SER A 104 -2.23 17.02 6.87
C SER A 104 -2.20 17.44 5.41
#